data_AF-A0A2R3N429-F1
#
_entry.id   AF-A0A2R3N429-F1
#
_cell.length_a   1.000
_cell.length_b   1.000
_cell.length_c   1.000
_cell.angle_alpha   90.00
_cell.angle_beta   90.00
_cell.angle_gamma   90.00
#
_symmetry.space_group_name_H-M   'P 1'
#
loop_
_entity.id
_entity.type
_entity.pdbx_description
1 polymer ?
#
loop_
_entity_poly.entity_id
_entity_poly.type
_entity_poly.pdbx_seq_one_letter_code
_entity_poly.pdbx_strand_id
1 'polypeptide(L)'
;MGGKQIIGSGSTPFLKGDVVAGKLFIEAKTKMTPSKQITIKKDWIDKAREQSLATRKEDYAIAVSFGDAKEYYLIEDSLMEDLFKSREALRAIVDTLGGLEDLLVGDLDNLTASGIRKLIKRYLE
;
A
#
# COMPACT_ATOMS: atom_id res chain seq x y z
N MET A 1 -4.84 -3.29 6.13
CA MET A 1 -4.11 -2.04 6.41
C MET A 1 -4.88 -1.28 7.48
N GLY A 2 -4.37 -1.10 8.70
CA GLY A 2 -5.11 -0.52 9.85
C GLY A 2 -5.54 0.96 9.73
N GLY A 3 -6.21 1.32 8.64
CA GLY A 3 -6.75 2.65 8.37
C GLY A 3 -8.04 2.93 9.14
N LYS A 4 -8.31 4.22 9.38
CA LYS A 4 -9.57 4.68 9.99
C LYS A 4 -10.58 5.00 8.89
N GLN A 5 -11.79 4.44 9.01
CA GLN A 5 -12.90 4.72 8.10
C GLN A 5 -13.39 6.16 8.27
N ILE A 6 -13.79 6.80 7.16
CA ILE A 6 -14.52 8.07 7.19
C ILE A 6 -16.01 7.77 7.41
N ILE A 7 -16.57 8.30 8.52
CA ILE A 7 -17.97 8.10 8.94
C ILE A 7 -18.90 8.76 7.90
N GLY A 8 -19.78 7.97 7.28
CA GLY A 8 -20.72 8.41 6.23
C GLY A 8 -20.96 7.41 5.08
N SER A 9 -20.31 6.24 5.11
CA SER A 9 -20.23 5.31 3.96
C SER A 9 -21.17 4.10 3.99
N GLY A 10 -22.06 4.01 4.98
CA GLY A 10 -23.32 3.26 4.89
C GLY A 10 -23.25 1.75 4.60
N SER A 11 -22.20 1.01 4.96
CA SER A 11 -22.22 -0.47 4.95
C SER A 11 -21.18 -1.08 5.91
N THR A 12 -21.34 -2.39 6.17
CA THR A 12 -20.67 -3.31 7.12
C THR A 12 -19.14 -3.16 7.33
N PRO A 13 -18.54 -3.73 8.41
CA PRO A 13 -17.28 -3.28 9.05
C PRO A 13 -16.01 -3.15 8.19
N PHE A 14 -15.98 -3.72 6.98
CA PHE A 14 -14.87 -3.63 6.02
C PHE A 14 -15.33 -3.35 4.58
N LEU A 15 -16.61 -3.00 4.40
CA LEU A 15 -17.29 -2.97 3.12
C LEU A 15 -18.02 -1.63 2.97
N LYS A 16 -17.42 -0.76 2.14
CA LYS A 16 -17.81 0.60 1.74
C LYS A 16 -17.29 1.70 2.65
N GLY A 17 -16.28 2.41 2.14
CA GLY A 17 -15.77 3.64 2.68
C GLY A 17 -14.35 3.89 2.19
N ASP A 18 -13.98 5.15 2.09
CA ASP A 18 -12.61 5.54 1.80
C ASP A 18 -11.75 5.17 3.01
N VAL A 19 -10.64 4.48 2.76
CA VAL A 19 -9.68 4.09 3.80
C VAL A 19 -8.48 5.00 3.70
N VAL A 20 -8.17 5.68 4.80
CA VAL A 20 -6.91 6.43 4.93
C VAL A 20 -5.90 5.56 5.66
N ALA A 21 -4.87 5.13 4.93
CA ALA A 21 -3.72 4.42 5.47
C ALA A 21 -2.48 5.32 5.38
N GLY A 22 -2.23 6.12 6.43
CA GLY A 22 -1.13 7.08 6.44
C GLY A 22 -1.28 8.14 5.34
N LYS A 23 -0.38 8.11 4.35
CA LYS A 23 -0.34 9.02 3.19
C LYS A 23 -1.06 8.50 1.95
N LEU A 24 -1.64 7.29 2.02
CA LEU A 24 -2.41 6.68 0.95
C LEU A 24 -3.91 6.89 1.16
N PHE A 25 -4.60 7.39 0.13
CA PHE A 25 -6.05 7.37 0.01
C PHE A 25 -6.50 6.09 -0.70
N ILE A 26 -7.58 5.45 -0.26
CA ILE A 26 -8.08 4.22 -0.90
C ILE A 26 -9.58 4.35 -1.11
N GLU A 27 -10.00 4.38 -2.38
CA GLU A 27 -11.40 4.29 -2.80
C GLU A 27 -11.80 2.81 -2.89
N ALA A 28 -12.84 2.38 -2.17
CA ALA A 28 -13.27 0.98 -2.16
C ALA A 28 -14.45 0.71 -3.13
N LYS A 29 -14.25 -0.21 -4.08
CA LYS A 29 -15.25 -0.69 -5.05
C LYS A 29 -15.43 -2.20 -4.92
N THR A 30 -16.39 -2.60 -4.09
CA THR A 30 -16.64 -4.02 -3.82
C THR A 30 -17.98 -4.48 -4.38
N LYS A 31 -17.99 -5.66 -5.00
CA LYS A 31 -19.23 -6.36 -5.32
C LYS A 31 -19.73 -7.12 -4.10
N MET A 32 -20.99 -6.88 -3.73
CA MET A 32 -21.65 -7.58 -2.62
C MET A 32 -21.88 -9.07 -2.91
N THR A 33 -21.94 -9.44 -4.19
CA THR A 33 -22.13 -10.81 -4.66
C THR A 33 -20.88 -11.27 -5.41
N PRO A 34 -20.38 -12.49 -5.14
CA PRO A 34 -19.26 -13.06 -5.88
C PRO A 34 -19.42 -12.92 -7.39
N SER A 35 -18.37 -12.43 -8.07
CA SER A 35 -18.40 -12.18 -9.50
C SER A 35 -17.02 -12.43 -10.12
N LYS A 36 -16.99 -12.85 -11.38
CA LYS A 36 -15.73 -13.08 -12.12
C LYS A 36 -15.17 -11.84 -12.80
N GLN A 37 -15.91 -10.73 -12.77
CA GLN A 37 -15.55 -9.50 -13.48
C GLN A 37 -15.92 -8.27 -12.68
N ILE A 38 -15.22 -7.18 -12.91
CA ILE A 38 -15.58 -5.84 -12.45
C ILE A 38 -15.13 -4.84 -13.51
N THR A 39 -16.01 -3.90 -13.84
CA THR A 39 -15.70 -2.84 -14.79
C THR A 39 -15.13 -1.66 -14.01
N ILE A 40 -13.89 -1.29 -14.33
CA ILE A 40 -13.25 -0.09 -13.79
C ILE A 40 -13.62 1.08 -14.69
N LYS A 41 -14.08 2.17 -14.08
CA LYS A 41 -14.43 3.42 -14.77
C LYS A 41 -13.35 4.46 -14.55
N LYS A 42 -12.99 5.20 -15.60
CA LYS A 42 -11.97 6.26 -15.52
C LYS A 42 -12.34 7.34 -14.48
N ASP A 43 -13.61 7.71 -14.39
CA ASP A 43 -14.12 8.64 -13.38
C ASP A 43 -13.83 8.23 -11.93
N TRP A 44 -13.68 6.93 -11.63
CA TRP A 44 -13.31 6.49 -10.28
C TRP A 44 -11.87 6.83 -9.96
N ILE A 45 -10.99 6.72 -10.96
CA ILE A 45 -9.57 7.07 -10.85
C ILE A 45 -9.45 8.58 -10.64
N ASP A 46 -10.14 9.37 -11.46
CA ASP A 46 -10.06 10.83 -11.41
C ASP A 46 -10.60 11.37 -10.08
N LYS A 47 -11.72 10.82 -9.58
CA LYS A 47 -12.26 11.17 -8.25
C LYS A 47 -11.32 10.80 -7.11
N ALA A 48 -10.75 9.59 -7.14
CA ALA A 48 -9.84 9.16 -6.10
C ALA A 48 -8.58 10.04 -6.05
N ARG A 49 -8.10 10.50 -7.21
CA ARG A 49 -7.01 11.47 -7.33
C ARG A 49 -7.39 12.85 -6.78
N GLU A 50 -8.57 13.36 -7.11
CA GLU A 50 -9.06 14.64 -6.58
C GLU A 50 -9.21 14.59 -5.05
N GLN A 51 -9.76 13.49 -4.53
CA GLN A 51 -9.93 13.29 -3.09
C GLN A 51 -8.60 13.13 -2.36
N SER A 52 -7.62 12.43 -2.95
CA SER A 52 -6.29 12.30 -2.35
C SER A 52 -5.62 13.66 -2.22
N LEU A 53 -5.67 14.49 -3.26
CA LEU A 53 -5.17 15.87 -3.22
C LEU A 53 -5.90 16.71 -2.17
N ALA A 54 -7.24 16.67 -2.15
CA ALA A 54 -8.05 17.42 -1.19
C ALA A 54 -7.78 17.02 0.27
N THR A 55 -7.42 15.77 0.50
CA THR A 55 -7.11 15.21 1.83
C THR A 55 -5.61 15.16 2.14
N ARG A 56 -4.77 15.82 1.33
CA ARG A 56 -3.30 15.92 1.47
C ARG A 56 -2.62 14.55 1.57
N LYS A 57 -3.10 13.62 0.75
CA LYS A 57 -2.51 12.30 0.52
C LYS A 57 -1.56 12.38 -0.67
N GLU A 58 -0.46 11.66 -0.55
CA GLU A 58 0.58 11.62 -1.58
C GLU A 58 0.13 10.68 -2.71
N ASP A 59 -0.52 9.59 -2.33
CA ASP A 59 -0.94 8.52 -3.22
C ASP A 59 -2.42 8.22 -3.09
N TYR A 60 -2.94 7.52 -4.11
CA TYR A 60 -4.26 6.93 -4.07
C TYR A 60 -4.29 5.52 -4.69
N ALA A 61 -5.26 4.72 -4.27
CA ALA A 61 -5.55 3.42 -4.85
C ALA A 61 -7.05 3.19 -4.99
N ILE A 62 -7.44 2.34 -5.93
CA ILE A 62 -8.80 1.79 -5.98
C ILE A 62 -8.73 0.35 -5.51
N ALA A 63 -9.32 0.08 -4.35
CA ALA A 63 -9.51 -1.27 -3.86
C ALA A 63 -10.71 -1.92 -4.56
N VAL A 64 -10.52 -3.14 -5.02
CA VAL A 64 -11.47 -3.93 -5.79
C VAL A 64 -11.57 -5.30 -5.16
N SER A 65 -12.79 -5.73 -4.85
CA SER A 65 -13.06 -7.11 -4.44
C SER A 65 -14.14 -7.72 -5.31
N PHE A 66 -13.92 -8.98 -5.65
CA PHE A 66 -14.82 -9.80 -6.45
C PHE A 66 -15.87 -10.51 -5.59
N GLY A 67 -15.99 -10.16 -4.31
CA GLY A 67 -16.88 -10.81 -3.34
C GLY A 67 -16.25 -12.03 -2.66
N ASP A 68 -14.94 -12.22 -2.82
CA ASP A 68 -14.12 -13.16 -2.07
C ASP A 68 -13.36 -12.46 -0.93
N ALA A 69 -12.62 -13.22 -0.12
CA ALA A 69 -11.82 -12.68 0.98
C ALA A 69 -10.58 -11.89 0.51
N LYS A 70 -10.39 -11.73 -0.81
CA LYS A 70 -9.23 -11.10 -1.39
C LYS A 70 -9.59 -9.74 -1.96
N GLU A 71 -8.67 -8.82 -1.80
CA GLU A 71 -8.73 -7.48 -2.37
C GLU A 71 -7.60 -7.30 -3.37
N TYR A 72 -7.91 -6.58 -4.44
CA TYR A 72 -7.00 -6.18 -5.49
C TYR A 72 -6.95 -4.66 -5.50
N TYR A 73 -5.80 -4.09 -5.85
CA TYR A 73 -5.59 -2.66 -5.83
C TYR A 73 -5.17 -2.20 -7.22
N LEU A 74 -5.83 -1.18 -7.73
CA LEU A 74 -5.36 -0.42 -8.87
C LEU A 74 -4.63 0.82 -8.37
N ILE A 75 -3.43 1.03 -8.89
CA ILE A 75 -2.53 2.12 -8.54
C ILE A 75 -1.93 2.73 -9.81
N GLU A 76 -1.41 3.95 -9.70
CA GLU A 76 -0.61 4.54 -10.78
C GLU A 76 0.68 3.75 -10.99
N ASP A 77 1.20 3.80 -12.21
CA ASP A 77 2.45 3.16 -12.61
C ASP A 77 3.65 3.67 -11.78
N SER A 78 3.71 4.97 -11.51
CA SER A 78 4.72 5.58 -10.62
C SER A 78 4.72 4.93 -9.24
N LEU A 79 3.56 4.80 -8.59
CA LEU A 79 3.44 4.15 -7.29
C LEU A 79 3.80 2.66 -7.36
N MET A 80 3.46 1.97 -8.46
CA MET A 80 3.87 0.58 -8.65
C MET A 80 5.40 0.44 -8.74
N GLU A 81 6.05 1.35 -9.48
CA GLU A 81 7.51 1.38 -9.59
C GLU A 81 8.17 1.62 -8.22
N ASP A 82 7.68 2.59 -7.45
CA ASP A 82 8.20 2.90 -6.12
C ASP A 82 8.02 1.75 -5.13
N LEU A 83 6.86 1.09 -5.15
CA LEU A 83 6.60 -0.10 -4.33
C LEU A 83 7.51 -1.27 -4.72
N PHE A 84 7.75 -1.47 -6.02
CA PHE A 84 8.64 -2.51 -6.51
C PHE A 84 10.09 -2.25 -6.07
N LYS A 85 10.62 -1.04 -6.30
CA LYS A 85 11.96 -0.63 -5.87
C LYS A 85 12.12 -0.77 -4.35
N SER A 86 11.13 -0.31 -3.58
CA SER A 86 11.15 -0.42 -2.12
C SER A 86 11.17 -1.87 -1.64
N ARG A 87 10.43 -2.76 -2.31
CA ARG A 87 10.42 -4.19 -1.99
C ARG A 87 11.78 -4.84 -2.25
N GLU A 88 12.39 -4.57 -3.40
CA GLU A 88 13.69 -5.12 -3.76
C GLU A 88 14.79 -4.58 -2.84
N ALA A 89 14.77 -3.28 -2.51
CA ALA A 89 15.68 -2.68 -1.55
C ALA A 89 15.57 -3.34 -0.17
N LEU A 90 14.35 -3.53 0.35
CA LEU A 90 14.13 -4.19 1.63
C LEU A 90 14.63 -5.64 1.62
N ARG A 91 14.35 -6.37 0.53
CA ARG A 91 14.82 -7.75 0.36
C ARG A 91 16.35 -7.82 0.39
N ALA A 92 17.02 -6.96 -0.37
CA ALA A 92 18.47 -6.92 -0.40
C ALA A 92 19.09 -6.56 0.96
N ILE A 93 18.44 -5.67 1.73
CA ILE A 93 18.84 -5.34 3.10
C ILE A 93 18.72 -6.58 3.99
N VAL A 94 17.56 -7.25 3.98
CA VAL A 94 17.32 -8.47 4.75
C VAL A 94 18.36 -9.55 4.41
N ASP A 95 18.62 -9.77 3.13
CA ASP A 95 19.61 -10.75 2.67
C ASP A 95 21.03 -10.36 3.13
N THR A 96 21.38 -9.07 3.11
CA THR A 96 22.66 -8.56 3.62
C THR A 96 22.80 -8.76 5.14
N LEU A 97 21.68 -8.78 5.87
CA LEU A 97 21.64 -9.01 7.32
C LEU A 97 21.61 -10.50 7.70
N GLY A 98 21.65 -11.42 6.73
CA GLY A 98 21.62 -12.87 6.99
C GLY A 98 20.21 -13.46 7.10
N GLY A 99 19.17 -12.72 6.71
CA GLY A 99 17.78 -13.16 6.80
C GLY A 99 17.06 -12.67 8.07
N LEU A 100 15.79 -13.04 8.20
CA LEU A 100 14.93 -12.66 9.34
C LEU A 100 14.80 -13.78 10.39
N GLU A 101 15.26 -14.99 10.08
CA GLU A 101 15.08 -16.18 10.91
C GLU A 101 16.17 -16.34 11.97
N ASP A 102 17.33 -15.72 11.77
CA ASP A 102 18.32 -15.55 12.82
C ASP A 102 17.84 -14.42 13.74
N LEU A 103 17.37 -14.79 14.94
CA LEU A 103 17.33 -13.88 16.09
C LEU A 103 18.69 -13.23 16.17
N LEU A 104 18.83 -11.98 15.66
CA LEU A 104 20.09 -11.26 15.63
C LEU A 104 20.79 -11.41 16.98
N VAL A 105 21.77 -12.32 17.00
CA VAL A 105 22.53 -12.69 18.17
C VAL A 105 23.45 -11.50 18.44
N GLY A 106 23.00 -10.59 19.31
CA GLY A 106 23.86 -9.67 20.05
C GLY A 106 24.38 -8.39 19.36
N ASP A 107 24.15 -8.16 18.06
CA ASP A 107 24.88 -7.11 17.32
C ASP A 107 24.02 -5.98 16.70
N LEU A 108 22.78 -5.79 17.17
CA LEU A 108 21.95 -4.62 16.79
C LEU A 108 22.64 -3.29 17.14
N ASP A 109 23.50 -3.28 18.17
CA ASP A 109 24.19 -2.09 18.66
C ASP A 109 25.26 -1.56 17.67
N ASN A 110 25.69 -2.38 16.70
CA ASN A 110 26.68 -2.02 15.69
C ASN A 110 26.08 -1.57 14.33
N LEU A 111 24.76 -1.60 14.16
CA LEU A 111 24.10 -1.07 12.96
C LEU A 111 24.07 0.46 12.97
N THR A 112 25.05 1.08 12.30
CA THR A 112 25.02 2.54 12.13
C THR A 112 23.90 2.95 11.16
N ALA A 113 23.11 3.96 11.54
CA ALA A 113 22.07 4.52 10.69
C ALA A 113 22.60 5.01 9.31
N SER A 114 23.88 5.38 9.23
CA SER A 114 24.53 5.78 7.98
C SER A 114 24.77 4.60 7.02
N GLY A 115 25.12 3.42 7.55
CA GLY A 115 25.28 2.20 6.77
C GLY A 115 23.96 1.72 6.15
N ILE A 116 22.90 1.70 6.95
CA ILE A 116 21.55 1.36 6.49
C ILE A 116 21.08 2.34 5.39
N ARG A 117 21.26 3.66 5.61
CA ARG A 117 20.88 4.67 4.62
C ARG A 117 21.62 4.54 3.30
N LYS A 118 22.93 4.23 3.33
CA LYS A 118 23.71 3.97 2.11
C LYS A 118 23.19 2.75 1.35
N LEU A 119 22.84 1.69 2.08
CA LEU A 119 22.31 0.47 1.49
C LEU A 119 20.94 0.73 0.84
N ILE A 120 20.03 1.41 1.54
CA ILE A 120 18.73 1.83 1.00
C ILE A 120 18.91 2.66 -0.27
N LYS A 121 19.75 3.71 -0.24
CA LYS A 121 19.97 4.59 -1.40
C LYS A 121 20.45 3.83 -2.63
N ARG A 122 21.41 2.92 -2.47
CA ARG A 122 21.97 2.12 -3.57
C ARG A 122 20.91 1.32 -4.36
N TYR A 123 19.79 0.97 -3.72
CA TYR A 123 18.75 0.16 -4.35
C TYR A 123 17.52 0.97 -4.77
N LEU A 124 17.36 2.21 -4.29
CA LEU A 124 16.28 3.11 -4.70
C LEU A 124 16.69 4.08 -5.82
N GLU A 125 17.97 4.45 -5.89
CA GLU A 125 18.58 5.31 -6.93
C GLU A 125 19.19 4.47 -8.06
#